data_AF-A0A9E1SVR6-F1
#
_entry.id   AF-A0A9E1SVR6-F1
#
_cell.length_a   1.000
_cell.length_b   1.000
_cell.length_c   1.000
_cell.angle_alpha   90.00
_cell.angle_beta   90.00
_cell.angle_gamma   90.00
#
_symmetry.space_group_name_H-M   'P 1'
#
loop_
_entity.id
_entity.type
_entity.pdbx_description
1 polymer ?
#
loop_
_entity_poly.entity_id
_entity_poly.type
_entity_poly.pdbx_seq_one_letter_code
_entity_poly.pdbx_strand_id
1 'polypeptide(L)' 'MRYVVRCDTLAGKWLVVDTLTVEQTVGCHERQAGAVFQAESEERRWRRFGAGTENFALMSPDADSCSSAN' A
#
# COMPACT_ATOMS: atom_id res chain seq x y z
N MET A 1 4.39 -11.30 0.30
CA MET A 1 3.99 -10.40 -0.79
C MET A 1 2.48 -10.48 -0.90
N ARG A 2 1.80 -9.34 -0.79
CA ARG A 2 0.32 -9.26 -0.80
C ARG A 2 -0.22 -9.31 -2.22
N TYR A 3 0.48 -8.70 -3.17
CA TYR A 3 0.11 -8.70 -4.58
C TYR A 3 0.87 -9.79 -5.33
N VAL A 4 0.17 -10.59 -6.12
CA VAL A 4 0.75 -11.63 -6.99
C VAL A 4 0.39 -11.38 -8.44
N VAL A 5 1.30 -11.73 -9.33
CA VAL A 5 1.06 -11.66 -10.78
C VAL A 5 0.69 -13.04 -11.30
N ARG A 6 -0.48 -13.18 -11.93
CA ARG A 6 -0.95 -14.41 -12.55
C ARG A 6 -1.08 -14.22 -14.06
N CYS A 7 -0.71 -15.24 -14.84
CA CYS A 7 -0.99 -15.27 -16.27
C CYS A 7 -2.38 -15.90 -16.48
N ASP A 8 -3.27 -15.16 -17.12
CA ASP A 8 -4.52 -15.70 -17.66
C ASP A 8 -4.25 -16.19 -19.08
N THR A 9 -4.11 -17.50 -19.22
CA THR A 9 -3.81 -18.16 -20.50
C THR A 9 -5.00 -18.17 -21.46
N LEU A 10 -6.23 -17.96 -20.98
CA LEU A 10 -7.41 -17.89 -21.83
C LEU A 10 -7.52 -16.51 -22.48
N ALA A 11 -7.26 -15.45 -21.71
CA ALA A 11 -7.28 -14.08 -22.19
C ALA A 11 -5.93 -13.61 -22.79
N GLY A 12 -4.85 -14.34 -22.53
CA GLY A 12 -3.48 -13.92 -22.89
C GLY A 12 -3.02 -12.68 -22.13
N LYS A 13 -3.49 -12.49 -20.89
CA LYS A 13 -3.24 -11.29 -20.08
C LYS A 13 -2.55 -11.60 -18.76
N TRP A 14 -1.93 -10.58 -18.20
CA TRP A 14 -1.26 -10.63 -16.89
C TRP A 14 -2.09 -9.89 -15.86
N LEU A 15 -2.57 -10.63 -14.87
CA LEU A 15 -3.43 -10.14 -13.81
C LEU A 15 -2.61 -9.86 -12.56
N VAL A 16 -2.91 -8.75 -11.89
CA VAL A 16 -2.41 -8.46 -10.54
C VAL A 16 -3.53 -8.78 -9.56
N VAL A 17 -3.26 -9.67 -8.62
CA VAL A 17 -4.25 -10.22 -7.69
C VAL A 17 -3.84 -9.86 -6.26
N ASP A 18 -4.75 -9.24 -5.50
CA ASP A 18 -4.59 -9.03 -4.07
C ASP A 18 -4.96 -10.32 -3.33
N THR A 19 -3.97 -10.95 -2.71
CA THR A 19 -4.15 -12.24 -2.01
C THR A 19 -4.75 -12.08 -0.62
N LEU A 20 -4.84 -10.86 -0.06
CA LEU A 20 -5.47 -10.63 1.24
C LEU A 20 -6.99 -10.41 1.16
N THR A 21 -7.50 -9.97 0.01
CA THR A 21 -8.92 -9.66 -0.18
C THR A 21 -9.52 -10.58 -1.24
N VAL A 22 -9.93 -11.78 -0.83
CA VAL A 22 -10.73 -12.73 -1.65
C VAL A 22 -10.14 -12.97 -3.06
N GLU A 23 -8.81 -12.96 -3.19
CA GLU A 23 -8.12 -13.03 -4.49
C GLU A 23 -8.67 -12.05 -5.55
N GLN A 24 -8.95 -10.80 -5.15
CA GLN A 24 -9.48 -9.80 -6.07
C GLN A 24 -8.42 -9.39 -7.10
N THR A 25 -8.80 -9.40 -8.38
CA THR A 25 -8.01 -8.81 -9.46
C THR A 25 -8.05 -7.28 -9.35
N VAL A 26 -6.88 -6.67 -9.14
CA VAL A 26 -6.69 -5.22 -9.02
C VAL A 26 -6.04 -4.59 -10.26
N GLY A 27 -5.54 -5.41 -11.18
CA GLY A 27 -4.91 -4.94 -12.40
C GLY A 27 -4.90 -5.99 -13.51
N CYS A 28 -4.92 -5.53 -14.75
CA CYS A 28 -4.91 -6.38 -15.94
C CYS A 28 -4.03 -5.73 -17.01
N HIS A 29 -3.03 -6.46 -17.50
CA HIS A 29 -1.99 -5.96 -18.41
C HIS A 29 -1.78 -6.90 -19.58
N GLU A 30 -1.38 -6.35 -20.74
CA GLU A 30 -0.99 -7.17 -21.89
C GLU A 30 0.42 -7.75 -21.74
N ARG A 31 1.27 -7.15 -20.88
CA ARG A 31 2.66 -7.55 -20.68
C ARG A 31 2.96 -7.80 -19.21
N GLN A 32 3.76 -8.84 -18.93
CA GLN A 32 4.16 -9.21 -17.59
C GLN A 32 4.86 -8.07 -16.83
N ALA A 33 5.73 -7.32 -17.52
CA ALA A 33 6.49 -6.23 -16.91
C ALA A 33 5.60 -5.15 -16.28
N GLY A 34 4.47 -4.81 -16.94
CA GLY A 34 3.51 -3.83 -16.41
C GLY A 34 2.79 -4.34 -15.16
N ALA A 35 2.39 -5.61 -15.17
CA ALA A 35 1.76 -6.25 -14.02
C ALA A 35 2.71 -6.34 -12.81
N VAL A 36 3.98 -6.69 -13.03
CA VAL A 36 5.01 -6.74 -11.98
C VAL A 36 5.26 -5.34 -11.41
N PHE A 37 5.42 -4.33 -12.26
CA PHE A 37 5.63 -2.95 -11.81
C PHE A 37 4.47 -2.44 -10.95
N GLN A 38 3.23 -2.73 -11.35
CA GLN A 38 2.06 -2.38 -10.54
C GLN A 38 2.08 -3.14 -9.21
N ALA A 39 2.27 -4.47 -9.22
CA ALA A 39 2.30 -5.27 -8.00
C ALA A 39 3.34 -4.76 -6.98
N GLU A 40 4.54 -4.39 -7.44
CA GLU A 40 5.57 -3.79 -6.59
C GLU A 40 5.18 -2.40 -6.07
N SER A 41 4.55 -1.57 -6.91
CA SER A 41 4.09 -0.24 -6.52
C SER A 41 3.00 -0.32 -5.45
N GLU A 42 2.07 -1.26 -5.59
CA GLU A 42 1.03 -1.55 -4.62
C GLU A 42 1.61 -2.09 -3.30
N GLU A 43 2.56 -3.01 -3.38
CA GLU A 43 3.28 -3.52 -2.20
C GLU A 43 4.03 -2.39 -1.46
N ARG A 44 4.67 -1.47 -2.20
CA ARG A 44 5.34 -0.29 -1.62
C ARG A 44 4.35 0.67 -0.99
N ARG A 45 3.21 0.92 -1.66
CA ARG A 45 2.12 1.76 -1.14
C ARG A 45 1.63 1.19 0.19
N TRP A 46 1.31 -0.10 0.25
CA TRP A 46 0.88 -0.74 1.48
C TRP A 46 1.94 -0.79 2.55
N ARG A 47 3.23 -1.03 2.22
CA ARG A 47 4.31 -0.97 3.21
C ARG A 47 4.43 0.40 3.86
N ARG A 48 4.19 1.49 3.14
CA ARG A 48 4.13 2.85 3.73
C ARG A 48 3.01 2.99 4.77
N PHE A 49 1.95 2.18 4.67
CA PHE A 49 0.81 2.22 5.59
C PHE A 49 0.76 1.04 6.59
N GLY A 50 1.58 0.00 6.40
CA GLY A 50 1.33 -1.35 6.92
C GLY A 50 2.19 -1.84 8.09
N ALA A 51 3.16 -1.09 8.57
CA ALA A 51 3.81 -1.36 9.86
C ALA A 51 4.34 -0.05 10.42
N GLY A 52 3.93 0.26 11.66
CA GLY A 52 4.27 1.49 12.35
C GLY A 52 5.76 1.80 12.29
N THR A 53 6.11 2.85 11.58
CA THR A 53 7.23 3.69 11.96
C THR A 53 6.60 4.81 12.76
N GLU A 54 6.46 4.61 14.08
CA GLU A 54 7.03 5.49 15.12
C GLU A 54 7.18 6.99 14.78
N ASN A 55 6.24 7.60 14.07
CA ASN A 55 6.13 9.05 13.90
C ASN A 55 4.97 9.59 14.75
N PHE A 56 4.86 9.07 15.98
CA PHE A 56 4.26 9.79 17.11
C PHE A 56 5.35 10.48 17.95
N ALA A 57 6.48 10.81 17.33
CA ALA A 57 7.53 11.62 17.93
C ALA A 57 7.54 13.04 17.33
N LEU A 58 6.40 13.74 17.28
CA LEU A 58 6.37 15.20 17.37
C LEU A 58 4.95 15.73 17.61
N MET A 59 4.61 15.85 18.90
CA MET A 59 3.89 16.97 19.52
C MET A 59 3.26 16.43 20.80
N SER A 60 4.02 16.47 21.90
CA SER A 60 3.39 16.87 23.15
C SER A 60 2.88 18.29 22.94
N PRO A 61 1.57 18.57 23.01
CA PRO A 61 1.16 19.86 23.50
C PRO A 61 1.42 19.83 25.02
N ASP A 62 2.66 20.06 25.43
CA ASP A 62 2.92 20.68 26.73
C ASP A 62 2.38 22.11 26.62
N ALA A 63 1.06 22.22 26.61
CA ALA A 63 0.33 23.45 26.86
C ALA A 63 0.32 23.67 28.38
N ASP A 64 1.52 23.77 28.96
CA ASP A 64 1.72 24.28 30.30
C ASP A 64 2.26 25.70 30.19
N SER A 65 1.32 26.64 30.09
CA SER A 65 1.36 27.88 30.87
C SER A 65 0.05 28.62 30.68
N CYS A 66 -0.91 28.28 31.54
CA CYS A 66 -1.69 29.30 32.19
C CYS A 66 -0.74 30.39 32.71
N SER A 67 -0.82 31.60 32.17
CA SER A 67 -0.66 32.80 32.96
C SER A 67 -1.51 33.90 32.35
N SER A 68 -2.63 34.10 33.04
CA SER A 68 -3.49 35.27 32.99
C SER A 68 -2.73 36.56 33.26
N ALA A 69 -3.40 37.66 32.91
CA ALA A 69 -3.24 39.02 33.45
C ALA A 69 -1.99 39.76 32.97
N ASN A 70 -2.04 41.03 32.55
CA ASN A 70 -3.01 42.10 32.75
C ASN A 70 -2.81 43.14 31.64
#